data_AF-A0A920KM59-F1
#
_entry.id   AF-A0A920KM59-F1
#
_cell.length_a   1.000
_cell.length_b   1.000
_cell.length_c   1.000
_cell.angle_alpha   90.00
_cell.angle_beta   90.00
_cell.angle_gamma   90.00
#
_symmetry.space_group_name_H-M   'P 1'
#
loop_
_entity.id
_entity.type
_entity.pdbx_description
1 polymer ?
#
loop_
_entity_poly.entity_id
_entity_poly.type
_entity_poly.pdbx_seq_one_letter_code
_entity_poly.pdbx_strand_id
1 'polypeptide(L)' 'MINTKQKILEKRLIERWENFNLPKEEIDEKVYENDLPNGVNVLKNSILADYILTKLI' A
#
# COMPACT_ATOMS: atom_id res chain seq x y z
N MET A 1 -9.46 8.04 -2.55
CA MET A 1 -8.52 6.96 -2.20
C MET A 1 -9.28 5.87 -1.43
N ILE A 2 -9.08 4.59 -1.75
CA ILE A 2 -9.72 3.48 -1.00
C ILE A 2 -8.90 3.18 0.27
N ASN A 3 -9.35 3.69 1.41
CA ASN A 3 -8.61 3.58 2.67
C ASN A 3 -8.39 2.11 3.09
N THR A 4 -7.22 1.82 3.67
CA THR A 4 -6.94 0.54 4.32
C THR A 4 -5.98 0.74 5.48
N LYS A 5 -5.90 -0.23 6.39
CA LYS A 5 -4.92 -0.19 7.49
C LYS A 5 -3.52 -0.33 6.90
N GLN A 6 -2.55 0.46 7.38
CA GLN A 6 -1.17 0.42 6.87
C GLN A 6 -0.57 -0.99 6.86
N LYS A 7 -0.80 -1.80 7.91
CA LYS A 7 -0.35 -3.20 7.97
C LYS A 7 -0.95 -4.09 6.86
N ILE A 8 -2.18 -3.81 6.43
CA ILE A 8 -2.82 -4.51 5.31
C ILE A 8 -2.22 -4.04 3.98
N LEU A 9 -1.93 -2.73 3.85
CA LEU A 9 -1.25 -2.18 2.68
C LEU A 9 0.14 -2.80 2.52
N GLU A 10 0.96 -2.79 3.56
CA GLU A 10 2.29 -3.40 3.59
C GLU A 10 2.25 -4.86 3.15
N LYS A 11 1.40 -5.68 3.79
CA LYS A 11 1.22 -7.09 3.42
C LYS A 11 0.90 -7.27 1.93
N ARG A 12 -0.04 -6.51 1.39
CA ARG A 12 -0.45 -6.60 -0.02
C ARG A 12 0.65 -6.17 -1.00
N LEU A 13 1.46 -5.18 -0.62
CA LEU A 13 2.58 -4.72 -1.44
C LEU A 13 3.68 -5.78 -1.51
N ILE A 14 3.97 -6.46 -0.40
CA ILE A 14 4.90 -7.60 -0.36
C ILE A 14 4.36 -8.75 -1.23
N GLU A 15 3.12 -9.20 -0.98
CA GLU A 15 2.47 -10.28 -1.75
C GLU A 15 2.43 -9.96 -3.26
N ARG A 16 2.24 -8.69 -3.63
CA ARG A 16 2.29 -8.25 -5.03
C ARG A 16 3.64 -8.56 -5.66
N TRP A 17 4.74 -8.21 -4.99
CA TRP A 17 6.08 -8.36 -5.55
C TRP A 17 6.63 -9.79 -5.46
N GLU A 18 6.23 -10.56 -4.45
CA GLU A 18 6.51 -11.99 -4.36
C GLU A 18 5.98 -12.76 -5.59
N ASN A 19 4.82 -12.37 -6.13
CA ASN A 19 4.25 -12.98 -7.34
C ASN A 19 5.08 -12.76 -8.62
N PHE A 20 6.09 -11.88 -8.58
CA PHE A 20 7.03 -11.66 -9.70
C PHE A 20 8.36 -12.42 -9.53
N ASN A 21 8.49 -13.28 -8.50
CA ASN A 21 9.72 -14.02 -8.19
C ASN A 21 10.97 -13.12 -8.02
N LEU A 22 10.78 -11.92 -7.47
CA LEU A 22 11.89 -11.00 -7.19
C LEU A 22 12.67 -11.44 -5.94
N PRO A 23 13.99 -11.16 -5.86
CA PRO A 23 14.75 -11.30 -4.64
C PRO A 23 14.16 -10.47 -3.49
N LYS A 24 14.33 -10.94 -2.26
CA LYS A 24 13.76 -10.26 -1.08
C LYS A 24 14.28 -8.82 -0.96
N GLU A 25 15.54 -8.57 -1.27
CA GLU A 25 16.14 -7.23 -1.22
C GLU A 25 15.46 -6.27 -2.19
N GLU A 26 15.17 -6.70 -3.42
CA GLU A 26 14.46 -5.88 -4.41
C GLU A 26 13.00 -5.63 -4.01
N ILE A 27 12.36 -6.61 -3.37
CA ILE A 27 11.02 -6.44 -2.81
C ILE A 27 11.06 -5.39 -1.69
N ASP A 28 12.01 -5.51 -0.77
CA ASP A 28 12.16 -4.58 0.34
C ASP A 28 12.41 -3.14 -0.15
N GLU A 29 13.26 -2.95 -1.16
CA GLU A 29 13.48 -1.64 -1.79
C GLU A 29 12.19 -1.07 -2.41
N LYS A 30 11.45 -1.88 -3.19
CA LYS A 30 10.20 -1.43 -3.81
C LYS A 30 9.14 -1.09 -2.76
N VAL A 31 9.02 -1.89 -1.72
CA VAL A 31 7.98 -1.73 -0.69
C VAL A 31 8.33 -0.59 0.27
N TYR A 32 9.49 -0.66 0.91
CA TYR A 32 9.80 0.18 2.06
C TYR A 32 10.40 1.53 1.69
N GLU A 33 11.12 1.62 0.57
CA GLU A 33 11.70 2.90 0.12
C GLU A 33 10.78 3.66 -0.83
N ASN A 34 9.81 2.99 -1.46
CA ASN A 34 8.95 3.59 -2.48
C ASN A 34 7.44 3.44 -2.19
N ASP A 35 6.87 2.24 -2.36
CA ASP A 35 5.42 2.06 -2.37
C ASP A 35 4.75 2.45 -1.05
N LEU A 36 5.31 2.04 0.08
CA LEU A 36 4.72 2.26 1.41
C LEU A 36 4.83 3.74 1.85
N PRO A 37 5.99 4.42 1.75
CA PRO A 37 6.07 5.86 1.97
C PRO A 37 5.12 6.65 1.07
N ASN A 38 5.03 6.29 -0.23
CA ASN A 38 4.14 6.93 -1.17
C ASN A 38 2.66 6.71 -0.82
N GLY A 39 2.29 5.48 -0.48
CA GLY A 39 0.93 5.14 -0.04
C GLY A 39 0.52 5.93 1.22
N VAL A 40 1.42 6.05 2.20
CA VAL A 40 1.21 6.87 3.40
C VAL A 40 1.09 8.35 3.04
N ASN A 41 1.91 8.86 2.13
CA ASN A 41 1.85 10.25 1.68
C ASN A 41 0.51 10.57 1.00
N VAL A 42 0.01 9.68 0.14
CA VAL A 42 -1.32 9.83 -0.48
C VAL A 42 -2.42 9.82 0.58
N LEU A 43 -2.36 8.91 1.55
CA LEU A 43 -3.36 8.85 2.64
C LEU A 43 -3.42 10.15 3.46
N LYS A 44 -2.27 10.77 3.73
CA LYS A 44 -2.17 12.01 4.51
C LYS A 44 -2.64 13.25 3.75
N ASN A 45 -2.41 13.30 2.45
CA ASN A 45 -2.58 14.52 1.65
C ASN A 45 -3.72 14.45 0.63
N SER A 46 -4.51 13.37 0.63
CA SER A 46 -5.69 13.27 -0.24
C SER A 46 -6.75 14.30 0.16
N ILE A 47 -7.40 14.89 -0.83
CA ILE A 47 -8.65 15.63 -0.64
C ILE A 47 -9.78 14.70 -0.18
N LEU A 48 -10.85 15.27 0.35
CA LEU A 48 -12.06 14.51 0.69
C LEU A 48 -12.64 13.83 -0.55
N ALA A 49 -13.03 12.57 -0.39
CA ALA A 49 -13.69 11.82 -1.45
C ALA A 49 -15.21 12.01 -1.36
N ASP A 50 -15.89 12.08 -2.49
CA ASP A 50 -17.37 12.13 -2.55
C ASP A 50 -18.00 10.85 -1.96
N TYR A 51 -17.30 9.72 -2.09
CA TYR A 51 -17.71 8.43 -1.54
C TYR A 51 -16.54 7.74 -0.84
N ILE A 52 -16.80 7.21 0.36
CA ILE A 52 -15.87 6.37 1.10
C ILE A 52 -16.38 4.93 1.03
N LEU A 53 -15.64 4.07 0.32
CA LEU A 53 -15.92 2.64 0.31
C LEU A 53 -15.35 2.00 1.58
N THR A 54 -16.21 1.72 2.56
CA THR A 54 -15.87 0.88 3.71
C THR A 54 -16.40 -0.54 3.46
N LYS A 55 -15.58 -1.55 3.74
CA LYS A 55 -16.08 -2.93 3.75
C LYS A 55 -16.85 -3.10 5.05
N LEU A 56 -18.19 -3.13 4.97
CA LEU A 56 -19.03 -3.65 6.05
C LEU A 56 -18.66 -5.12 6.21
N ILE A 57 -17.97 -5.44 7.30
CA ILE A 57 -17.89 -6.79 7.84
C ILE A 57 -18.87 -6.84 8.99
#